data_AF-A0A5I3YDT0-F1
#
_entry.id   AF-A0A5I3YDT0-F1
#
_cell.length_a   1.000
_cell.length_b   1.000
_cell.length_c   1.000
_cell.angle_alpha   90.00
_cell.angle_beta   90.00
_cell.angle_gamma   90.00
#
_symmetry.space_group_name_H-M   'P 1'
#
loop_
_entity.id
_entity.type
_entity.pdbx_description
1 polymer ?
#
loop_
_entity_poly.entity_id
_entity_poly.type
_entity_poly.pdbx_seq_one_letter_code
_entity_poly.pdbx_strand_id
1 'polypeptide(L)' 'MKHQHYGTMEVIRQCAVPGTMVKYNDRIYKATANTRGKLTLTNIRENITIRDLVIEIYLDGKGEPLTN' A
#
# COMPACT_ATOMS: atom_id res chain seq x y z
N MET A 1 3.59 -4.90 -20.09
CA MET A 1 2.91 -3.92 -19.23
C MET A 1 3.46 -4.06 -17.81
N LYS A 2 4.32 -3.15 -17.34
CA LYS A 2 5.01 -3.27 -16.03
C LYS A 2 4.36 -2.48 -14.88
N HIS A 3 3.30 -1.70 -15.16
CA HIS A 3 2.73 -0.71 -14.22
C HIS A 3 1.21 -0.66 -14.24
N GLN A 4 0.55 -1.72 -14.68
CA GLN A 4 -0.91 -1.79 -14.72
C GLN A 4 -1.39 -2.41 -13.41
N HIS A 5 -2.26 -1.73 -12.68
CA HIS A 5 -2.95 -2.29 -11.52
C HIS A 5 -4.29 -2.88 -11.99
N TYR A 6 -4.74 -3.95 -11.34
CA TYR A 6 -5.93 -4.71 -11.75
C TYR A 6 -7.06 -4.68 -10.73
N GLY A 7 -6.95 -3.77 -9.76
CA GLY A 7 -7.97 -3.52 -8.75
C GLY A 7 -7.34 -3.12 -7.43
N THR A 8 -8.16 -3.17 -6.39
CA THR A 8 -7.76 -2.99 -5.00
C THR A 8 -8.35 -4.07 -4.12
N MET A 9 -7.75 -4.29 -2.95
CA MET A 9 -8.24 -5.21 -1.94
C MET A 9 -8.02 -4.63 -0.55
N GLU A 10 -9.00 -4.81 0.34
CA GLU A 10 -8.83 -4.56 1.75
C GLU A 10 -8.08 -5.71 2.42
N VAL A 11 -7.00 -5.38 3.11
CA VAL A 11 -6.19 -6.34 3.87
C VAL A 11 -5.92 -5.82 5.26
N ILE A 12 -5.63 -6.73 6.20
CA ILE A 12 -5.06 -6.32 7.48
C ILE A 12 -3.70 -5.66 7.20
N ARG A 13 -3.40 -4.57 7.91
CA ARG A 13 -2.17 -3.78 7.71
C ARG A 13 -0.92 -4.65 7.73
N GLN A 14 -0.88 -5.72 8.52
CA GLN A 14 0.27 -6.64 8.62
C GLN A 14 0.65 -7.33 7.29
N CYS A 15 -0.26 -7.38 6.32
CA CYS A 15 0.01 -7.93 4.99
C CYS A 15 0.82 -6.98 4.09
N ALA A 16 0.86 -5.67 4.38
CA ALA A 16 1.65 -4.73 3.61
C ALA A 16 3.13 -4.77 4.02
N VAL A 17 3.99 -5.02 3.04
CA VAL A 17 5.45 -5.02 3.19
C VAL A 17 6.04 -3.78 2.51
N PRO A 18 7.30 -3.39 2.82
CA PRO A 18 7.97 -2.33 2.08
C PRO A 18 7.93 -2.61 0.57
N GLY A 19 7.47 -1.63 -0.21
CA GLY A 19 7.22 -1.76 -1.66
C GLY A 19 5.75 -1.87 -2.03
N THR A 20 4.86 -2.34 -1.14
CA THR A 20 3.43 -2.48 -1.43
C THR A 20 2.80 -1.12 -1.75
N MET A 21 2.00 -1.08 -2.82
CA MET A 21 1.24 0.09 -3.22
C MET A 21 -0.09 0.15 -2.47
N VAL A 22 -0.33 1.24 -1.75
CA VAL A 22 -1.47 1.46 -0.85
C VAL A 22 -2.33 2.61 -1.36
N LYS A 23 -3.65 2.44 -1.37
CA LYS A 23 -4.61 3.51 -1.59
C LYS A 23 -5.03 4.09 -0.24
N TYR A 24 -4.84 5.39 -0.07
CA TYR A 24 -5.21 6.10 1.15
C TYR A 24 -5.67 7.51 0.80
N ASN A 25 -6.86 7.91 1.24
CA ASN A 25 -7.47 9.21 0.90
C ASN A 25 -7.43 9.52 -0.61
N ASP A 26 -7.83 8.56 -1.44
CA ASP A 26 -7.82 8.63 -2.92
C ASP A 26 -6.46 8.95 -3.56
N ARG A 27 -5.38 8.71 -2.82
CA ARG A 27 -4.01 8.85 -3.29
C ARG A 27 -3.27 7.53 -3.23
N ILE A 28 -2.28 7.42 -4.10
CA ILE A 28 -1.39 6.27 -4.19
C ILE A 28 -0.15 6.55 -3.35
N TYR A 29 0.17 5.61 -2.47
CA TYR A 29 1.40 5.62 -1.69
C TYR A 29 2.16 4.30 -1.85
N LYS A 30 3.46 4.35 -1.64
CA LYS A 30 4.29 3.18 -1.41
C LYS A 30 4.49 2.99 0.09
N ALA A 31 4.26 1.78 0.59
CA ALA A 31 4.65 1.38 1.93
C ALA A 31 6.18 1.34 2.04
N THR A 32 6.74 2.00 3.06
CA THR A 32 8.20 2.01 3.30
C THR A 32 8.60 1.28 4.56
N ALA A 33 7.72 1.23 5.56
CA ALA A 33 7.94 0.48 6.80
C ALA A 33 6.62 0.10 7.46
N ASN A 34 6.50 -1.13 7.94
CA ASN A 34 5.37 -1.61 8.73
C ASN A 34 5.89 -2.18 10.04
N THR A 35 5.92 -1.36 11.08
CA THR A 35 6.53 -1.74 12.37
C THR A 35 5.77 -1.15 13.53
N ARG A 36 5.75 -1.85 14.67
CA ARG A 36 5.19 -1.36 15.94
C ARG A 36 3.76 -0.80 15.80
N GLY A 37 2.94 -1.46 14.98
CA GLY A 37 1.55 -1.07 14.73
C GLY A 37 1.37 0.20 13.88
N LYS A 38 2.41 0.62 13.15
CA LYS A 38 2.41 1.80 12.29
C LYS A 38 2.83 1.41 10.88
N LEU A 39 2.16 1.96 9.87
CA LEU A 39 2.56 1.86 8.48
C LEU A 39 2.99 3.23 7.96
N THR A 40 4.24 3.34 7.55
CA THR A 40 4.79 4.53 6.91
C THR A 40 4.56 4.43 5.41
N LEU A 41 3.99 5.50 4.85
CA LEU A 41 3.59 5.62 3.46
C LEU A 41 4.29 6.84 2.84
N THR A 42 4.81 6.67 1.63
CA THR A 42 5.46 7.75 0.88
C THR A 42 4.84 7.89 -0.51
N ASN A 43 4.71 9.12 -0.98
CA ASN A 43 4.44 9.41 -2.39
C ASN A 43 5.29 10.60 -2.83
N ILE A 44 5.09 11.08 -4.06
CA ILE A 44 5.88 12.20 -4.61
C ILE A 44 5.69 13.53 -3.85
N ARG A 45 4.65 13.67 -3.02
CA ARG A 45 4.29 14.90 -2.32
C ARG A 45 4.67 14.88 -0.86
N GLU A 46 4.56 13.72 -0.19
CA GLU A 46 4.61 13.65 1.26
C GLU A 46 4.96 12.25 1.79
N ASN A 47 5.31 12.23 3.08
CA ASN A 47 5.43 11.04 3.89
C ASN A 47 4.43 11.12 5.03
N ILE A 48 3.63 10.07 5.22
CA ILE A 48 2.64 9.98 6.28
C ILE A 48 2.80 8.67 7.06
N THR A 49 2.22 8.62 8.25
CA THR A 49 2.17 7.41 9.07
C THR A 49 0.73 7.15 9.49
N ILE A 50 0.23 5.97 9.16
CA ILE A 50 -1.13 5.55 9.49
C ILE A 50 -1.12 4.41 10.52
N ARG A 51 -2.26 4.24 11.21
CA ARG A 51 -2.46 3.24 12.26
C ARG A 51 -3.71 2.39 12.06
N ASP A 52 -4.40 2.57 10.94
CA ASP A 52 -5.58 1.80 10.55
C ASP A 52 -5.25 0.30 10.55
N LEU A 53 -6.19 -0.50 11.04
CA LEU A 53 -6.04 -1.96 11.12
C LEU A 53 -6.23 -2.62 9.75
N VAL A 54 -7.17 -2.08 8.97
CA VAL A 54 -7.49 -2.50 7.60
C VAL A 54 -7.06 -1.38 6.66
N ILE A 55 -6.41 -1.75 5.57
CA ILE A 55 -5.91 -0.83 4.55
C ILE A 55 -6.28 -1.35 3.16
N GLU A 56 -6.40 -0.45 2.20
CA GLU A 56 -6.66 -0.79 0.81
C GLU A 56 -5.33 -0.84 0.02
N ILE A 57 -5.01 -1.98 -0.60
CA ILE A 57 -3.80 -2.15 -1.43
C ILE A 57 -4.16 -2.30 -2.90
N TYR A 58 -3.25 -1.93 -3.79
CA TYR A 58 -3.37 -2.20 -5.22
C TYR A 58 -2.94 -3.62 -5.56
N LEU A 59 -3.58 -4.22 -6.57
CA LEU A 59 -3.26 -5.56 -7.06
C LEU A 59 -2.58 -5.55 -8.43
N ASP A 60 -1.70 -6.52 -8.67
CA ASP A 60 -1.08 -6.81 -9.96
C ASP A 60 -1.98 -7.70 -10.84
N GLY A 61 -1.50 -8.10 -12.02
CA GLY A 61 -2.26 -8.91 -12.98
C GLY A 61 -2.56 -10.35 -12.54
N LYS A 62 -2.04 -10.78 -11.39
CA LYS A 62 -2.28 -12.09 -10.78
C LYS A 62 -3.20 -12.00 -9.56
N GLY A 63 -3.63 -10.79 -9.18
CA GLY A 63 -4.39 -10.57 -7.96
C GLY A 63 -3.50 -10.51 -6.71
N GLU A 64 -2.19 -10.40 -6.86
CA GLU A 64 -1.24 -10.27 -5.76
C GLU A 64 -0.98 -8.79 -5.45
N PRO A 65 -0.48 -8.45 -4.24
CA PRO A 65 -0.10 -7.08 -3.92
C PRO A 65 0.84 -6.48 -4.97
N LEU A 66 0.46 -5.34 -5.54
CA LEU A 66 1.34 -4.59 -6.44
C LEU A 66 2.48 -3.99 -5.62
N THR A 67 3.72 -4.38 -5.95
CA THR A 67 4.93 -3.90 -5.28
C THR A 67 5.86 -3.15 -6.23
N ASN A 68 6.48 -2.06 -5.78
CA ASN A 68 7.46 -1.26 -6.53
C ASN A 68 8.68 -0.85 -5.68
#